data_AF-A0A7Y2HLN4-F1
#
_entry.id   AF-A0A7Y2HLN4-F1
#
_cell.length_a   1.000
_cell.length_b   1.000
_cell.length_c   1.000
_cell.angle_alpha   90.00
_cell.angle_beta   90.00
_cell.angle_gamma   90.00
#
_symmetry.space_group_name_H-M   'P 1'
#
loop_
_entity.id
_entity.type
_entity.pdbx_description
1 polymer ?
#
loop_
_entity_poly.entity_id
_entity_poly.type
_entity_poly.pdbx_seq_one_letter_code
_entity_poly.pdbx_strand_id
1 'polypeptide(L)'
;MDELHIPNDATYSPVSLTDLAVAAPIAARILLGATLPGRVVQVAALGLYAGSVAKDWTARQSMRRIDFNTEFGSDVDRLDAQPTALRRDEIARLGALLNDGWVEDRVPRDELAVKVNRVLTDYIASVTGQRVETSSQIRNVTLASLVFPFAMGACDMLSGDVAIFKDTGIFEAHIIAHEFVHRKGYWKELHAQALAYLALHGSGDPLLVQAARAERMHRQLRVLAGEDPEAFREAVDHAGLRTELRDAFHALRPDPGALAGVVSSGMKQVYDMRLKMTGQNGLSDYDEGFTNFLYTFERSPGARQATHQAAL
;
A
#
# COMPACT_ATOMS: atom_id res chain seq x y z
N MET A 1 25.56 -11.17 1.48
CA MET A 1 24.13 -10.87 1.66
C MET A 1 23.35 -11.91 0.88
N ASP A 2 22.31 -12.51 1.47
CA ASP A 2 21.50 -13.54 0.80
C ASP A 2 20.58 -12.87 -0.23
N GLU A 3 20.25 -13.55 -1.33
CA GLU A 3 19.39 -13.01 -2.39
C GLU A 3 18.27 -13.99 -2.72
N LEU A 4 17.03 -13.49 -2.66
CA LEU A 4 15.81 -14.20 -2.99
C LEU A 4 15.13 -13.49 -4.14
N HIS A 5 14.92 -14.20 -5.25
CA HIS A 5 14.15 -13.69 -6.37
C HIS A 5 12.73 -14.28 -6.36
N ILE A 6 11.73 -13.40 -6.35
CA ILE A 6 10.32 -13.76 -6.57
C ILE A 6 9.98 -13.38 -8.02
N PRO A 7 9.64 -14.35 -8.89
CA PRO A 7 9.50 -14.10 -10.33
C PRO A 7 8.44 -13.05 -10.69
N ASN A 8 7.27 -13.11 -10.04
CA ASN A 8 6.11 -12.28 -10.35
C ASN A 8 5.72 -12.32 -11.84
N ASP A 9 5.78 -13.53 -12.44
CA ASP A 9 5.50 -13.80 -13.86
C ASP A 9 4.17 -13.17 -14.31
N ALA A 10 3.16 -13.18 -13.42
CA ALA A 10 1.86 -12.57 -13.65
C ALA A 10 1.94 -11.11 -14.06
N THR A 11 2.93 -10.35 -13.58
CA THR A 11 3.08 -8.91 -13.85
C THR A 11 3.53 -8.63 -15.29
N TYR A 12 4.17 -9.60 -15.96
CA TYR A 12 4.67 -9.47 -17.33
C TYR A 12 3.67 -9.94 -18.39
N SER A 13 2.57 -10.57 -17.98
CA SER A 13 1.49 -10.92 -18.90
C SER A 13 0.90 -9.65 -19.55
N PRO A 14 0.47 -9.67 -20.82
CA PRO A 14 -0.17 -8.51 -21.44
C PRO A 14 -1.54 -8.17 -20.80
N VAL A 15 -2.15 -9.16 -20.12
CA VAL A 15 -3.42 -9.02 -19.39
C VAL A 15 -3.25 -9.49 -17.95
N SER A 16 -4.01 -8.90 -17.01
CA SER A 16 -4.08 -9.41 -15.63
C SER A 16 -4.51 -10.87 -15.65
N LEU A 17 -3.68 -11.75 -15.09
CA LEU A 17 -3.99 -13.18 -15.03
C LEU A 17 -5.18 -13.47 -14.11
N THR A 18 -5.37 -12.63 -13.09
CA THR A 18 -6.53 -12.69 -12.19
C THR A 18 -7.80 -12.33 -12.94
N ASP A 19 -7.77 -11.28 -13.76
CA ASP A 19 -8.90 -10.89 -14.61
C ASP A 19 -9.20 -11.99 -15.63
N LEU A 20 -8.17 -12.57 -16.24
CA LEU A 20 -8.32 -13.67 -17.18
C LEU A 20 -8.97 -14.88 -16.49
N ALA A 21 -8.52 -15.25 -15.30
CA ALA A 21 -9.07 -16.37 -14.53
C ALA A 21 -10.54 -16.16 -14.13
N VAL A 22 -10.95 -14.91 -13.86
CA VAL A 22 -12.33 -14.57 -13.48
C VAL A 22 -13.24 -14.40 -14.71
N ALA A 23 -12.78 -13.69 -15.74
CA ALA A 23 -13.61 -13.30 -16.89
C ALA A 23 -13.68 -14.37 -17.98
N ALA A 24 -12.59 -15.14 -18.20
CA ALA A 24 -12.58 -16.17 -19.24
C ALA A 24 -13.67 -17.24 -19.04
N PRO A 25 -13.98 -17.70 -17.81
CA PRO A 25 -15.10 -18.61 -17.59
C PRO A 25 -16.47 -18.05 -17.96
N ILE A 26 -16.71 -16.78 -17.66
CA ILE A 26 -17.96 -16.08 -17.98
C ILE A 26 -18.08 -15.94 -19.50
N ALA A 27 -17.04 -15.42 -20.15
CA ALA A 27 -17.01 -15.25 -21.60
C ALA A 27 -17.14 -16.59 -22.35
N ALA A 28 -16.41 -17.62 -21.92
CA ALA A 28 -16.51 -18.96 -22.50
C ALA A 28 -17.91 -19.55 -22.35
N ARG A 29 -18.58 -19.33 -21.22
CA ARG A 29 -19.95 -19.81 -21.00
C ARG A 29 -20.97 -19.07 -21.87
N ILE A 30 -20.79 -17.76 -22.08
CA ILE A 30 -21.67 -16.96 -22.96
C ILE A 30 -21.48 -17.33 -24.43
N LEU A 31 -20.22 -17.42 -24.89
CA LEU A 31 -19.89 -17.59 -26.30
C LEU A 31 -19.94 -19.05 -26.77
N LEU A 32 -19.53 -19.98 -25.91
CA LEU A 32 -19.34 -21.38 -26.26
C LEU A 32 -20.27 -22.31 -25.46
N GLY A 33 -21.06 -21.81 -24.52
CA GLY A 33 -21.91 -22.64 -23.67
C GLY A 33 -21.11 -23.63 -22.80
N ALA A 34 -21.76 -24.71 -22.36
CA ALA A 34 -21.12 -25.79 -21.59
C ALA A 34 -20.36 -26.81 -22.47
N THR A 35 -19.78 -26.35 -23.58
CA THR A 35 -19.09 -27.22 -24.55
C THR A 35 -17.66 -27.54 -24.12
N LEU A 36 -17.08 -28.58 -24.72
CA LEU A 36 -15.69 -28.98 -24.46
C LEU A 36 -14.68 -27.85 -24.74
N PRO A 37 -14.77 -27.08 -25.86
CA PRO A 37 -13.88 -25.94 -26.08
C PRO A 37 -13.99 -24.86 -24.99
N GLY A 38 -15.21 -24.56 -24.52
CA GLY A 38 -15.42 -23.60 -23.43
C GLY A 38 -14.75 -24.02 -22.12
N ARG A 39 -14.79 -25.32 -21.78
CA ARG A 39 -14.09 -25.87 -20.60
C ARG A 39 -12.57 -25.83 -20.75
N VAL A 40 -12.04 -26.08 -21.95
CA VAL A 40 -10.59 -26.02 -22.20
C VAL A 40 -10.07 -24.59 -21.96
N VAL A 41 -10.77 -23.57 -22.44
CA VAL A 41 -10.40 -22.16 -22.21
C VAL A 41 -10.39 -21.82 -20.71
N GLN A 42 -11.41 -22.29 -19.97
CA GLN A 42 -11.50 -22.09 -18.52
C GLN A 42 -10.32 -22.71 -17.77
N VAL A 43 -10.02 -23.97 -18.05
CA VAL A 43 -8.90 -24.69 -17.42
C VAL A 43 -7.56 -24.05 -17.77
N ALA A 44 -7.38 -23.60 -19.01
CA ALA A 44 -6.16 -22.91 -19.43
C ALA A 44 -5.97 -21.58 -18.69
N ALA A 45 -7.02 -20.74 -18.61
CA ALA A 45 -6.96 -19.46 -17.90
C ALA A 45 -6.64 -19.65 -16.41
N LEU A 46 -7.33 -20.58 -15.74
CA LEU A 46 -7.08 -20.89 -14.33
C LEU A 46 -5.68 -21.49 -14.13
N GLY A 47 -5.24 -22.36 -15.03
CA GLY A 47 -3.93 -23.01 -14.98
C GLY A 47 -2.77 -22.01 -15.11
N LEU A 48 -2.88 -21.01 -16.00
CA LEU A 48 -1.89 -19.94 -16.12
C LEU A 48 -1.77 -19.13 -14.82
N TYR A 49 -2.91 -18.72 -14.26
CA TYR A 49 -2.94 -17.99 -12.99
C TYR A 49 -2.37 -18.82 -11.83
N ALA A 50 -2.87 -20.05 -11.64
CA ALA A 50 -2.43 -20.95 -10.58
C ALA A 50 -0.94 -21.30 -10.69
N GLY A 51 -0.44 -21.49 -11.91
CA GLY A 51 0.98 -21.72 -12.17
C GLY A 51 1.86 -20.55 -11.76
N SER A 52 1.45 -19.31 -12.07
CA SER A 52 2.16 -18.11 -11.62
C SER A 52 2.15 -17.98 -10.10
N VAL A 53 0.97 -18.15 -9.47
CA VAL A 53 0.82 -18.08 -8.01
C VAL A 53 1.68 -19.14 -7.32
N ALA A 54 1.70 -20.37 -7.82
CA ALA A 54 2.46 -21.46 -7.22
C ALA A 54 3.97 -21.18 -7.20
N LYS A 55 4.52 -20.61 -8.29
CA LYS A 55 5.94 -20.21 -8.36
C LYS A 55 6.26 -19.14 -7.32
N ASP A 56 5.48 -18.07 -7.28
CA ASP A 56 5.71 -16.97 -6.36
C ASP A 56 5.50 -17.39 -4.89
N TRP A 57 4.48 -18.21 -4.63
CA TRP A 57 4.24 -18.79 -3.32
C TRP A 57 5.43 -19.60 -2.83
N THR A 58 5.97 -20.45 -3.70
CA THR A 58 7.14 -21.30 -3.41
C THR A 58 8.36 -20.44 -3.10
N ALA A 59 8.63 -19.42 -3.92
CA ALA A 59 9.74 -18.49 -3.68
C ALA A 59 9.60 -17.76 -2.32
N ARG A 60 8.39 -17.29 -1.99
CA ARG A 60 8.11 -16.61 -0.71
C ARG A 60 8.29 -17.50 0.53
N GLN A 61 8.34 -18.83 0.41
CA GLN A 61 8.63 -19.70 1.56
C GLN A 61 10.06 -19.54 2.07
N SER A 62 10.99 -19.15 1.20
CA SER A 62 12.40 -18.90 1.55
C SER A 62 12.66 -17.48 2.04
N MET A 63 11.62 -16.65 2.12
CA MET A 63 11.72 -15.27 2.58
C MET A 63 11.91 -15.20 4.09
N ARG A 64 12.95 -14.48 4.52
CA ARG A 64 13.12 -14.06 5.91
C ARG A 64 12.27 -12.82 6.14
N ARG A 65 11.13 -13.01 6.80
CA ARG A 65 10.23 -11.90 7.17
C ARG A 65 10.79 -11.16 8.37
N ILE A 66 10.59 -9.85 8.39
CA ILE A 66 10.87 -9.02 9.56
C ILE A 66 9.90 -9.41 10.68
N ASP A 67 10.45 -9.70 11.86
CA ASP A 67 9.68 -9.77 13.11
C ASP A 67 9.54 -8.35 13.65
N PHE A 68 8.37 -7.75 13.45
CA PHE A 68 8.14 -6.33 13.76
C PHE A 68 8.24 -6.04 15.25
N ASN A 69 7.70 -6.92 16.10
CA ASN A 69 7.82 -6.75 17.54
C ASN A 69 9.28 -6.85 18.00
N THR A 70 10.08 -7.74 17.43
CA THR A 70 11.51 -7.84 17.79
C THR A 70 12.32 -6.66 17.26
N GLU A 71 12.09 -6.26 16.00
CA GLU A 71 12.93 -5.25 15.34
C GLU A 71 12.53 -3.82 15.73
N PHE A 72 11.23 -3.53 15.81
CA PHE A 72 10.70 -2.19 16.07
C PHE A 72 10.06 -2.06 17.45
N GLY A 73 9.90 -3.16 18.20
CA GLY A 73 9.20 -3.12 19.48
C GLY A 73 7.72 -2.72 19.37
N SER A 74 7.14 -2.88 18.18
CA SER A 74 5.81 -2.47 17.77
C SER A 74 5.29 -3.46 16.73
N ASP A 75 4.06 -3.97 16.89
CA ASP A 75 3.38 -4.87 15.95
C ASP A 75 1.86 -4.70 16.14
N VAL A 76 1.01 -5.34 15.32
CA VAL A 76 -0.45 -5.21 15.31
C VAL A 76 -1.11 -5.41 16.69
N ASP A 77 -0.52 -6.24 17.55
CA ASP A 77 -1.01 -6.58 18.89
C ASP A 77 -0.30 -5.80 20.01
N ARG A 78 0.66 -4.94 19.65
CA ARG A 78 1.47 -4.15 20.58
C ARG A 78 1.61 -2.72 20.08
N LEU A 79 0.50 -1.98 20.15
CA LEU A 79 0.40 -0.58 19.77
C LEU A 79 -0.10 0.26 20.94
N ASP A 80 0.65 1.30 21.28
CA ASP A 80 0.19 2.35 22.19
C ASP A 80 -0.59 3.40 21.39
N ALA A 81 -1.75 3.79 21.91
CA ALA A 81 -2.55 4.84 21.32
C ALA A 81 -1.81 6.19 21.41
N GLN A 82 -1.58 6.84 20.28
CA GLN A 82 -1.00 8.17 20.26
C GLN A 82 -2.01 9.19 20.81
N PRO A 83 -1.66 9.96 21.87
CA PRO A 83 -2.52 11.00 22.41
C PRO A 83 -2.93 12.03 21.37
N THR A 84 -4.20 12.44 21.37
CA THR A 84 -4.77 13.40 20.40
C THR A 84 -3.99 14.72 20.34
N ALA A 85 -3.52 15.23 21.48
CA ALA A 85 -2.69 16.44 21.50
C ALA A 85 -1.39 16.25 20.69
N LEU A 86 -0.71 15.11 20.86
CA LEU A 86 0.51 14.80 20.11
C LEU A 86 0.24 14.59 18.63
N ARG A 87 -0.93 14.06 18.25
CA ARG A 87 -1.33 13.98 16.82
C ARG A 87 -1.44 15.36 16.19
N ARG A 88 -2.07 16.31 16.89
CA ARG A 88 -2.21 17.70 16.41
C ARG A 88 -0.85 18.40 16.28
N ASP A 89 0.03 18.24 17.26
CA ASP A 89 1.40 18.76 17.21
C ASP A 89 2.19 18.15 16.05
N GLU A 90 2.03 16.85 15.82
CA GLU A 90 2.67 16.15 14.72
C GLU A 90 2.18 16.61 13.35
N ILE A 91 0.87 16.83 13.17
CA ILE A 91 0.29 17.41 11.95
C ILE A 91 0.89 18.79 11.66
N ALA A 92 1.00 19.65 12.68
CA ALA A 92 1.58 20.99 12.49
C ALA A 92 3.05 20.92 12.06
N ARG A 93 3.85 20.03 12.67
CA ARG A 93 5.25 19.81 12.28
C ARG A 93 5.39 19.20 10.89
N LEU A 94 4.56 18.22 10.55
CA LEU A 94 4.53 17.63 9.20
C LEU A 94 4.16 18.67 8.15
N GLY A 95 3.18 19.53 8.42
CA GLY A 95 2.80 20.62 7.54
C GLY A 95 3.98 21.56 7.25
N ALA A 96 4.71 21.98 8.29
CA ALA A 96 5.92 22.79 8.13
C ALA A 96 6.99 22.06 7.30
N LEU A 97 7.30 20.81 7.63
CA LEU A 97 8.31 20.01 6.92
C LEU A 97 7.96 19.74 5.45
N LEU A 98 6.68 19.56 5.13
CA LEU A 98 6.22 19.37 3.76
C LEU A 98 6.29 20.68 2.97
N ASN A 99 5.94 21.81 3.58
CA ASN A 99 6.07 23.12 2.94
C ASN A 99 7.54 23.44 2.61
N ASP A 100 8.42 23.24 3.60
CA ASP A 100 9.86 23.53 3.47
C ASP A 100 10.55 22.56 2.50
N GLY A 101 10.14 21.28 2.53
CA GLY A 101 10.71 20.20 1.72
C GLY A 101 10.03 19.96 0.38
N TRP A 102 9.27 20.94 -0.13
CA TRP A 102 8.49 20.77 -1.35
C TRP A 102 9.36 20.42 -2.57
N VAL A 103 8.99 19.32 -3.23
CA VAL A 103 9.54 18.87 -4.50
C VAL A 103 8.46 18.99 -5.56
N GLU A 104 8.72 19.86 -6.54
CA GLU A 104 7.81 20.09 -7.67
C GLU A 104 7.95 19.01 -8.76
N ASP A 105 9.17 18.49 -8.95
CA ASP A 105 9.47 17.56 -10.02
C ASP A 105 8.68 16.25 -9.90
N ARG A 106 8.08 15.84 -11.00
CA ARG A 106 7.43 14.54 -11.15
C ARG A 106 8.29 13.58 -11.93
N VAL A 107 8.42 12.37 -11.39
CA VAL A 107 9.07 11.25 -12.05
C VAL A 107 8.01 10.38 -12.72
N PRO A 108 8.22 9.90 -13.96
CA PRO A 108 7.35 8.91 -14.59
C PRO A 108 7.14 7.69 -13.68
N ARG A 109 5.91 7.13 -13.68
CA ARG A 109 5.52 6.06 -12.75
C ARG A 109 6.43 4.84 -12.82
N ASP A 110 6.86 4.44 -14.00
CA ASP A 110 7.75 3.30 -14.24
C ASP A 110 9.14 3.53 -13.66
N GLU A 111 9.71 4.72 -13.84
CA GLU A 111 10.97 5.12 -13.22
C GLU A 111 10.83 5.21 -11.68
N LEU A 112 9.73 5.79 -11.20
CA LEU A 112 9.42 5.88 -9.77
C LEU A 112 9.29 4.49 -9.16
N ALA A 113 8.65 3.55 -9.85
CA ALA A 113 8.50 2.18 -9.40
C ALA A 113 9.83 1.45 -9.27
N VAL A 114 10.75 1.59 -10.23
CA VAL A 114 12.11 1.04 -10.13
C VAL A 114 12.81 1.60 -8.89
N LYS A 115 12.73 2.92 -8.70
CA LYS A 115 13.37 3.62 -7.57
C LYS A 115 12.82 3.14 -6.22
N VAL A 116 11.50 3.08 -6.09
CA VAL A 116 10.80 2.61 -4.88
C VAL A 116 11.12 1.14 -4.59
N ASN A 117 11.10 0.27 -5.61
CA ASN A 117 11.43 -1.15 -5.44
C ASN A 117 12.85 -1.33 -4.88
N ARG A 118 13.82 -0.58 -5.42
CA ARG A 118 15.20 -0.62 -4.94
C ARG A 118 15.31 -0.21 -3.48
N VAL A 119 14.74 0.94 -3.11
CA VAL A 119 14.75 1.45 -1.73
C VAL A 119 14.12 0.46 -0.76
N LEU A 120 12.99 -0.14 -1.14
CA LEU A 120 12.35 -1.19 -0.34
C LEU A 120 13.22 -2.44 -0.19
N THR A 121 13.80 -2.94 -1.28
CA THR A 121 14.69 -4.10 -1.24
C THR A 121 15.88 -3.82 -0.32
N ASP A 122 16.51 -2.66 -0.45
CA ASP A 122 17.67 -2.26 0.33
C ASP A 122 17.31 -2.13 1.82
N TYR A 123 16.17 -1.51 2.14
CA TYR A 123 15.69 -1.40 3.52
C TYR A 123 15.41 -2.78 4.14
N ILE A 124 14.65 -3.64 3.46
CA ILE A 124 14.36 -5.01 3.94
C ILE A 124 15.65 -5.81 4.13
N ALA A 125 16.61 -5.67 3.21
CA ALA A 125 17.88 -6.36 3.30
C ALA A 125 18.73 -5.85 4.46
N SER A 126 18.65 -4.55 4.79
CA SER A 126 19.36 -3.98 5.94
C SER A 126 18.90 -4.55 7.27
N VAL A 127 17.61 -4.91 7.38
CA VAL A 127 17.02 -5.50 8.59
C VAL A 127 17.20 -7.02 8.63
N THR A 128 16.99 -7.70 7.51
CA THR A 128 16.91 -9.18 7.46
C THR A 128 18.20 -9.87 7.01
N GLY A 129 19.13 -9.13 6.42
CA GLY A 129 20.31 -9.66 5.72
C GLY A 129 20.02 -10.35 4.38
N GLN A 130 18.76 -10.30 3.90
CA GLN A 130 18.32 -10.92 2.64
C GLN A 130 17.71 -9.87 1.71
N ARG A 131 18.22 -9.78 0.48
CA ARG A 131 17.61 -9.01 -0.60
C ARG A 131 16.43 -9.79 -1.17
N VAL A 132 15.24 -9.20 -1.17
CA VAL A 132 14.04 -9.79 -1.77
C VAL A 132 13.75 -9.04 -3.07
N GLU A 133 14.26 -9.57 -4.17
CA GLU A 133 14.11 -8.99 -5.50
C GLU A 133 12.78 -9.41 -6.13
N THR A 134 12.04 -8.42 -6.61
CA THR A 134 10.71 -8.56 -7.23
C THR A 134 10.63 -7.67 -8.45
N SER A 135 9.65 -7.92 -9.33
CA SER A 135 9.35 -7.00 -10.44
C SER A 135 9.02 -5.59 -9.93
N SER A 136 9.38 -4.56 -10.71
CA SER A 136 8.92 -3.17 -10.54
C SER A 136 7.77 -2.81 -11.48
N GLN A 137 7.25 -3.76 -12.26
CA GLN A 137 6.18 -3.51 -13.21
C GLN A 137 4.87 -3.16 -12.48
N ILE A 138 4.14 -2.20 -13.03
CA ILE A 138 2.85 -1.73 -12.53
C ILE A 138 1.89 -1.65 -13.70
N ARG A 139 0.69 -2.19 -13.53
CA ARG A 139 -0.39 -2.10 -14.51
C ARG A 139 -1.22 -0.85 -14.30
N ASN A 140 -1.74 -0.31 -15.40
CA ASN A 140 -2.66 0.81 -15.38
C ASN A 140 -4.14 0.38 -15.42
N VAL A 141 -4.45 -0.89 -15.75
CA VAL A 141 -5.82 -1.37 -15.92
C VAL A 141 -5.96 -2.80 -15.39
N THR A 142 -6.95 -3.04 -14.53
CA THR A 142 -7.45 -4.37 -14.14
C THR A 142 -8.95 -4.30 -13.85
N LEU A 143 -9.66 -5.42 -13.87
CA LEU A 143 -11.08 -5.50 -13.44
C LEU A 143 -11.25 -5.11 -11.97
N ALA A 144 -10.20 -5.23 -11.15
CA ALA A 144 -10.23 -4.74 -9.77
C ALA A 144 -10.56 -3.24 -9.70
N SER A 145 -10.13 -2.42 -10.68
CA SER A 145 -10.50 -1.00 -10.74
C SER A 145 -12.01 -0.75 -10.86
N LEU A 146 -12.75 -1.68 -11.48
CA LEU A 146 -14.21 -1.60 -11.64
C LEU A 146 -14.94 -2.02 -10.36
N VAL A 147 -14.32 -2.89 -9.56
CA VAL A 147 -14.87 -3.42 -8.31
C VAL A 147 -14.50 -2.54 -7.11
N PHE A 148 -13.33 -1.87 -7.15
CA PHE A 148 -12.80 -1.01 -6.09
C PHE A 148 -12.53 0.43 -6.60
N PRO A 149 -13.55 1.23 -6.96
CA PRO A 149 -13.37 2.56 -7.57
C PRO A 149 -12.71 3.61 -6.66
N PHE A 150 -12.64 3.35 -5.35
CA PHE A 150 -11.97 4.16 -4.34
C PHE A 150 -10.54 3.69 -4.05
N ALA A 151 -10.14 2.50 -4.48
CA ALA A 151 -8.77 2.05 -4.36
C ALA A 151 -7.87 2.87 -5.30
N MET A 152 -6.73 3.31 -4.79
CA MET A 152 -5.74 4.04 -5.58
C MET A 152 -4.82 3.07 -6.35
N GLY A 153 -4.54 1.93 -5.71
CA GLY A 153 -3.92 0.76 -6.32
C GLY A 153 -4.39 -0.51 -5.63
N ALA A 154 -3.91 -1.65 -6.15
CA ALA A 154 -4.11 -2.95 -5.55
C ALA A 154 -3.00 -3.91 -5.95
N CYS A 155 -2.53 -4.69 -4.99
CA CYS A 155 -1.71 -5.87 -5.20
C CYS A 155 -2.57 -7.13 -5.10
N ASP A 156 -2.51 -7.98 -6.12
CA ASP A 156 -2.84 -9.39 -5.94
C ASP A 156 -1.73 -10.04 -5.12
N MET A 157 -1.98 -10.27 -3.83
CA MET A 157 -0.99 -10.78 -2.89
C MET A 157 -0.49 -12.19 -3.23
N LEU A 158 -1.24 -12.94 -4.04
CA LEU A 158 -0.88 -14.29 -4.47
C LEU A 158 0.07 -14.26 -5.65
N SER A 159 -0.28 -13.51 -6.69
CA SER A 159 0.50 -13.42 -7.94
C SER A 159 1.54 -12.29 -7.94
N GLY A 160 1.50 -11.41 -6.95
CA GLY A 160 2.31 -10.19 -6.88
C GLY A 160 1.96 -9.14 -7.94
N ASP A 161 0.90 -9.33 -8.74
CA ASP A 161 0.52 -8.36 -9.76
C ASP A 161 0.02 -7.07 -9.09
N VAL A 162 0.55 -5.91 -9.52
CA VAL A 162 0.22 -4.61 -8.92
C VAL A 162 -0.37 -3.71 -9.99
N ALA A 163 -1.47 -3.07 -9.66
CA ALA A 163 -2.10 -2.08 -10.51
C ALA A 163 -2.33 -0.79 -9.74
N ILE A 164 -2.10 0.36 -10.39
CA ILE A 164 -2.41 1.69 -9.85
C ILE A 164 -3.33 2.39 -10.83
N PHE A 165 -4.53 2.74 -10.36
CA PHE A 165 -5.65 3.10 -11.21
C PHE A 165 -5.77 4.60 -11.47
N LYS A 166 -5.12 5.41 -10.64
CA LYS A 166 -5.21 6.87 -10.67
C LYS A 166 -3.83 7.48 -10.51
N ASP A 167 -3.67 8.68 -11.06
CA ASP A 167 -2.57 9.54 -10.68
C ASP A 167 -2.85 10.04 -9.25
N THR A 168 -1.90 9.84 -8.35
CA THR A 168 -2.03 10.15 -6.92
C THR A 168 -1.05 11.24 -6.49
N GLY A 169 -0.39 11.87 -7.47
CA GLY A 169 0.53 12.98 -7.25
C GLY A 169 1.59 12.65 -6.21
N ILE A 170 1.68 13.47 -5.16
CA ILE A 170 2.70 13.37 -4.12
C ILE A 170 2.63 12.07 -3.30
N PHE A 171 1.52 11.36 -3.32
CA PHE A 171 1.32 10.11 -2.59
C PHE A 171 1.78 8.87 -3.38
N GLU A 172 2.05 9.04 -4.68
CA GLU A 172 2.25 7.92 -5.61
C GLU A 172 3.40 7.01 -5.18
N ALA A 173 4.52 7.59 -4.72
CA ALA A 173 5.65 6.79 -4.26
C ALA A 173 5.30 5.91 -3.04
N HIS A 174 4.52 6.44 -2.09
CA HIS A 174 4.10 5.66 -0.93
C HIS A 174 3.10 4.57 -1.31
N ILE A 175 2.17 4.85 -2.22
CA ILE A 175 1.21 3.85 -2.70
C ILE A 175 1.94 2.73 -3.43
N ILE A 176 2.87 3.06 -4.34
CA ILE A 176 3.73 2.05 -4.98
C ILE A 176 4.47 1.22 -3.93
N ALA A 177 5.06 1.89 -2.93
CA ALA A 177 5.83 1.21 -1.90
C ALA A 177 4.97 0.24 -1.10
N HIS A 178 3.79 0.66 -0.68
CA HIS A 178 2.81 -0.18 0.02
C HIS A 178 2.48 -1.45 -0.78
N GLU A 179 2.11 -1.29 -2.05
CA GLU A 179 1.79 -2.44 -2.90
C GLU A 179 3.01 -3.35 -3.16
N PHE A 180 4.21 -2.78 -3.25
CA PHE A 180 5.43 -3.57 -3.45
C PHE A 180 5.85 -4.34 -2.19
N VAL A 181 5.53 -3.83 -1.00
CA VAL A 181 5.72 -4.60 0.23
C VAL A 181 4.81 -5.83 0.25
N HIS A 182 3.56 -5.71 -0.23
CA HIS A 182 2.68 -6.87 -0.44
C HIS A 182 3.23 -7.86 -1.45
N ARG A 183 3.69 -7.37 -2.62
CA ARG A 183 4.36 -8.19 -3.65
C ARG A 183 5.52 -9.01 -3.08
N LYS A 184 6.34 -8.39 -2.22
CA LYS A 184 7.48 -9.04 -1.55
C LYS A 184 7.07 -10.10 -0.52
N GLY A 185 5.81 -10.14 -0.07
CA GLY A 185 5.28 -11.23 0.76
C GLY A 185 4.87 -10.84 2.19
N TYR A 186 4.74 -9.55 2.49
CA TYR A 186 4.16 -9.05 3.74
C TYR A 186 2.66 -8.88 3.56
N TRP A 187 1.85 -9.52 4.40
CA TRP A 187 0.40 -9.57 4.17
C TRP A 187 -0.43 -8.68 5.05
N LYS A 188 0.08 -8.30 6.21
CA LYS A 188 -0.62 -7.38 7.09
C LYS A 188 -0.48 -5.97 6.49
N GLU A 189 -1.58 -5.29 6.21
CA GLU A 189 -1.56 -3.88 5.78
C GLU A 189 -0.72 -2.98 6.68
N LEU A 190 -0.78 -3.14 8.02
CA LEU A 190 0.04 -2.36 8.94
C LEU A 190 1.54 -2.54 8.66
N HIS A 191 1.97 -3.79 8.44
CA HIS A 191 3.37 -4.10 8.09
C HIS A 191 3.75 -3.46 6.76
N ALA A 192 2.85 -3.53 5.77
CA ALA A 192 3.07 -2.92 4.46
C ALA A 192 3.20 -1.40 4.55
N GLN A 193 2.31 -0.76 5.30
CA GLN A 193 2.30 0.67 5.52
C GLN A 193 3.56 1.14 6.28
N ALA A 194 3.92 0.44 7.36
CA ALA A 194 5.09 0.76 8.16
C ALA A 194 6.39 0.61 7.35
N LEU A 195 6.55 -0.49 6.61
CA LEU A 195 7.76 -0.69 5.78
C LEU A 195 7.84 0.30 4.62
N ALA A 196 6.71 0.60 3.97
CA ALA A 196 6.64 1.63 2.94
C ALA A 196 7.11 2.98 3.51
N TYR A 197 6.54 3.41 4.63
CA TYR A 197 6.96 4.65 5.29
C TYR A 197 8.45 4.64 5.65
N LEU A 198 8.89 3.64 6.42
CA LEU A 198 10.26 3.60 6.96
C LEU A 198 11.31 3.56 5.85
N ALA A 199 11.08 2.78 4.79
CA ALA A 199 12.00 2.71 3.67
C ALA A 199 12.07 4.04 2.89
N LEU A 200 10.93 4.66 2.61
CA LEU A 200 10.90 5.93 1.86
C LEU A 200 11.42 7.10 2.70
N HIS A 201 11.01 7.19 3.97
CA HIS A 201 11.47 8.20 4.92
C HIS A 201 12.98 8.10 5.17
N GLY A 202 13.51 6.89 5.32
CA GLY A 202 14.94 6.64 5.53
C GLY A 202 15.80 6.71 4.25
N SER A 203 15.19 6.91 3.08
CA SER A 203 15.92 6.84 1.80
C SER A 203 16.87 8.00 1.53
N GLY A 204 16.67 9.14 2.21
CA GLY A 204 17.38 10.40 1.93
C GLY A 204 16.98 11.08 0.62
N ASP A 205 16.07 10.48 -0.17
CA ASP A 205 15.60 11.05 -1.42
C ASP A 205 14.44 12.03 -1.18
N PRO A 206 14.55 13.32 -1.54
CA PRO A 206 13.54 14.32 -1.19
C PRO A 206 12.12 13.99 -1.67
N LEU A 207 11.97 13.40 -2.86
CA LEU A 207 10.66 13.04 -3.41
C LEU A 207 10.03 11.90 -2.61
N LEU A 208 10.81 10.88 -2.26
CA LEU A 208 10.32 9.74 -1.48
C LEU A 208 10.01 10.13 -0.03
N VAL A 209 10.85 10.97 0.56
CA VAL A 209 10.64 11.53 1.91
C VAL A 209 9.38 12.39 1.95
N GLN A 210 9.15 13.23 0.93
CA GLN A 210 7.91 14.00 0.78
C GLN A 210 6.68 13.08 0.76
N ALA A 211 6.70 12.02 -0.05
CA ALA A 211 5.58 11.08 -0.12
C ALA A 211 5.32 10.37 1.23
N ALA A 212 6.38 9.96 1.93
CA ALA A 212 6.25 9.34 3.25
C ALA A 212 5.64 10.28 4.29
N ARG A 213 6.07 11.55 4.31
CA ARG A 213 5.53 12.58 5.20
C ARG A 213 4.09 12.95 4.86
N ALA A 214 3.78 13.08 3.57
CA ALA A 214 2.42 13.36 3.10
C ALA A 214 1.47 12.25 3.53
N GLU A 215 1.86 10.99 3.36
CA GLU A 215 1.08 9.84 3.82
C GLU A 215 0.89 9.86 5.34
N ARG A 216 1.97 10.08 6.12
CA ARG A 216 1.88 10.17 7.59
C ARG A 216 0.92 11.25 8.05
N MET A 217 0.99 12.44 7.45
CA MET A 217 0.08 13.54 7.75
C MET A 217 -1.36 13.21 7.34
N HIS A 218 -1.56 12.62 6.17
CA HIS A 218 -2.87 12.18 5.70
C HIS A 218 -3.51 11.23 6.71
N ARG A 219 -2.79 10.21 7.18
CA ARG A 219 -3.30 9.24 8.17
C ARG A 219 -3.62 9.90 9.51
N GLN A 220 -2.80 10.84 9.99
CA GLN A 220 -3.12 11.60 11.21
C GLN A 220 -4.42 12.41 11.07
N LEU A 221 -4.60 13.10 9.94
CA LEU A 221 -5.82 13.85 9.65
C LEU A 221 -7.04 12.93 9.55
N ARG A 222 -6.88 11.75 8.92
CA ARG A 222 -7.93 10.71 8.84
C ARG A 222 -8.37 10.24 10.23
N VAL A 223 -7.42 9.97 11.13
CA VAL A 223 -7.74 9.55 12.50
C VAL A 223 -8.52 10.62 13.25
N LEU A 224 -8.13 11.89 13.13
CA LEU A 224 -8.83 12.98 13.82
C LEU A 224 -10.22 13.29 13.25
N ALA A 225 -10.39 13.18 11.93
CA ALA A 225 -11.66 13.43 11.26
C ALA A 225 -12.63 12.22 11.32
N GLY A 226 -12.10 11.02 11.51
CA GLY A 226 -12.88 9.79 11.46
C GLY A 226 -13.54 9.55 10.09
N GLU A 227 -14.84 9.26 10.09
CA GLU A 227 -15.57 9.00 8.85
C GLU A 227 -16.02 10.28 8.13
N ASP A 228 -16.02 11.41 8.83
CA ASP A 228 -16.53 12.70 8.35
C ASP A 228 -15.63 13.31 7.26
N PRO A 229 -16.10 13.38 6.00
CA PRO A 229 -15.36 14.00 4.91
C PRO A 229 -15.17 15.51 5.05
N GLU A 230 -16.13 16.20 5.66
CA GLU A 230 -16.08 17.66 5.85
C GLU A 230 -15.07 18.02 6.94
N ALA A 231 -15.09 17.31 8.07
CA ALA A 231 -14.08 17.48 9.12
C ALA A 231 -12.65 17.21 8.61
N PHE A 232 -12.48 16.23 7.69
CA PHE A 232 -11.18 15.99 7.05
C PHE A 232 -10.75 17.17 6.18
N ARG A 233 -11.66 17.71 5.36
CA ARG A 233 -11.39 18.86 4.48
C ARG A 233 -11.02 20.08 5.29
N GLU A 234 -11.80 20.42 6.30
CA GLU A 234 -11.51 21.53 7.21
C GLU A 234 -10.15 21.34 7.88
N ALA A 235 -9.82 20.13 8.33
CA ALA A 235 -8.52 19.86 8.96
C ALA A 235 -7.35 20.08 7.99
N VAL A 236 -7.50 19.70 6.71
CA VAL A 236 -6.51 19.97 5.64
C VAL A 236 -6.35 21.48 5.43
N ASP A 237 -7.46 22.23 5.38
CA ASP A 237 -7.43 23.69 5.16
C ASP A 237 -6.76 24.46 6.31
N HIS A 238 -6.91 23.97 7.54
CA HIS A 238 -6.29 24.55 8.74
C HIS A 238 -4.86 24.05 9.01
N ALA A 239 -4.34 23.11 8.21
CA ALA A 239 -3.02 22.54 8.45
C ALA A 239 -1.85 23.43 7.99
N GLY A 240 -2.14 24.62 7.44
CA GLY A 240 -1.12 25.59 7.02
C GLY A 240 -0.29 25.13 5.81
N LEU A 241 -0.82 24.21 5.00
CA LEU A 241 -0.17 23.71 3.79
C LEU A 241 -0.15 24.80 2.70
N ARG A 242 0.92 24.83 1.92
CA ARG A 242 0.94 25.55 0.63
C ARG A 242 -0.14 25.01 -0.30
N THR A 243 -0.53 25.83 -1.27
CA THR A 243 -1.69 25.55 -2.14
C THR A 243 -1.56 24.20 -2.86
N GLU A 244 -0.39 23.90 -3.42
CA GLU A 244 -0.14 22.67 -4.19
C GLU A 244 -0.29 21.41 -3.33
N LEU A 245 0.21 21.46 -2.08
CA LEU A 245 0.06 20.36 -1.13
C LEU A 245 -1.40 20.20 -0.70
N ARG A 246 -2.06 21.30 -0.35
CA ARG A 246 -3.46 21.29 0.05
C ARG A 246 -4.34 20.69 -1.05
N ASP A 247 -4.14 21.11 -2.29
CA ASP A 247 -4.90 20.63 -3.44
C ASP A 247 -4.64 19.13 -3.68
N ALA A 248 -3.41 18.64 -3.48
CA ALA A 248 -3.09 17.22 -3.55
C ALA A 248 -3.81 16.39 -2.46
N PHE A 249 -3.92 16.90 -1.23
CA PHE A 249 -4.66 16.24 -0.16
C PHE A 249 -6.17 16.18 -0.44
N HIS A 250 -6.74 17.27 -0.98
CA HIS A 250 -8.15 17.31 -1.38
C HIS A 250 -8.45 16.35 -2.54
N ALA A 251 -7.54 16.23 -3.49
CA ALA A 251 -7.69 15.33 -4.65
C ALA A 251 -7.73 13.83 -4.26
N LEU A 252 -7.16 13.45 -3.11
CA LEU A 252 -7.15 12.06 -2.64
C LEU A 252 -8.55 11.55 -2.28
N ARG A 253 -9.45 12.44 -1.85
CA ARG A 253 -10.84 12.12 -1.48
C ARG A 253 -11.81 13.13 -2.12
N PRO A 254 -12.10 13.00 -3.43
CA PRO A 254 -13.07 13.87 -4.08
C PRO A 254 -14.47 13.69 -3.47
N ASP A 255 -15.31 14.72 -3.58
CA ASP A 255 -16.67 14.69 -3.06
C ASP A 255 -17.45 13.45 -3.52
N PRO A 256 -18.12 12.74 -2.59
CA PRO A 256 -18.86 11.54 -2.96
C PRO A 256 -20.05 11.90 -3.86
N GLY A 257 -19.97 11.53 -5.15
CA GLY A 257 -21.13 11.53 -6.03
C GLY A 257 -22.18 10.50 -5.57
N ALA A 258 -23.46 10.72 -5.91
CA ALA A 258 -24.59 9.92 -5.41
C ALA A 258 -24.48 8.38 -5.61
N LEU A 259 -23.74 7.93 -6.64
CA LEU A 259 -23.50 6.51 -6.94
C LEU A 259 -22.36 5.89 -6.10
N ALA A 260 -21.47 6.70 -5.54
CA ALA A 260 -20.31 6.22 -4.78
C ALA A 260 -20.69 5.64 -3.41
N GLY A 261 -21.75 6.16 -2.76
CA GLY A 261 -22.14 5.78 -1.40
C GLY A 261 -22.70 4.36 -1.23
N VAL A 262 -23.32 3.81 -2.28
CA VAL A 262 -23.91 2.45 -2.23
C VAL A 262 -22.84 1.38 -2.48
N VAL A 263 -21.97 1.61 -3.47
CA VAL A 263 -20.84 0.72 -3.76
C VAL A 263 -19.82 0.76 -2.62
N SER A 264 -19.59 1.92 -1.98
CA SER A 264 -18.64 2.03 -0.87
C SER A 264 -19.00 1.16 0.33
N SER A 265 -20.28 0.99 0.65
CA SER A 265 -20.70 0.30 1.88
C SER A 265 -20.50 -1.22 1.82
N GLY A 266 -20.90 -1.86 0.71
CA GLY A 266 -20.66 -3.29 0.50
C GLY A 266 -19.18 -3.62 0.37
N MET A 267 -18.41 -2.73 -0.27
CA MET A 267 -16.98 -2.95 -0.45
C MET A 267 -16.15 -2.68 0.82
N LYS A 268 -16.58 -1.75 1.68
CA LYS A 268 -16.00 -1.54 3.01
C LYS A 268 -16.05 -2.85 3.82
N GLN A 269 -17.14 -3.61 3.74
CA GLN A 269 -17.26 -4.92 4.40
C GLN A 269 -16.27 -5.96 3.85
N VAL A 270 -16.07 -6.00 2.53
CA VAL A 270 -15.10 -6.92 1.90
C VAL A 270 -13.68 -6.57 2.33
N TYR A 271 -13.32 -5.29 2.35
CA TYR A 271 -12.01 -4.85 2.78
C TYR A 271 -11.80 -5.08 4.28
N ASP A 272 -12.78 -4.77 5.13
CA ASP A 272 -12.75 -5.11 6.56
C ASP A 272 -12.59 -6.61 6.80
N MET A 273 -13.20 -7.46 5.96
CA MET A 273 -13.04 -8.90 6.04
C MET A 273 -11.60 -9.32 5.69
N ARG A 274 -11.01 -8.76 4.64
CA ARG A 274 -9.58 -8.97 4.31
C ARG A 274 -8.69 -8.58 5.48
N LEU A 275 -8.91 -7.40 6.08
CA LEU A 275 -8.14 -6.93 7.23
C LEU A 275 -8.21 -7.93 8.39
N LYS A 276 -9.43 -8.37 8.74
CA LYS A 276 -9.65 -9.38 9.79
C LYS A 276 -8.95 -10.70 9.48
N MET A 277 -8.96 -11.15 8.23
CA MET A 277 -8.23 -12.36 7.82
C MET A 277 -6.71 -12.21 7.95
N THR A 278 -6.18 -10.99 7.87
CA THR A 278 -4.75 -10.69 8.09
C THR A 278 -4.40 -10.37 9.55
N GLY A 279 -5.37 -10.46 10.46
CA GLY A 279 -5.18 -10.20 11.90
C GLY A 279 -5.32 -8.73 12.31
N GLN A 280 -5.99 -7.89 11.51
CA GLN A 280 -6.31 -6.50 11.83
C GLN A 280 -7.80 -6.30 12.05
N ASN A 281 -8.19 -5.40 12.96
CA ASN A 281 -9.59 -5.28 13.38
C ASN A 281 -10.51 -4.50 12.42
N GLY A 282 -9.98 -3.82 11.40
CA GLY A 282 -10.77 -3.12 10.38
C GLY A 282 -10.10 -1.87 9.82
N LEU A 283 -10.78 -1.18 8.89
CA LEU A 283 -10.28 0.02 8.20
C LEU A 283 -9.99 1.20 9.14
N SER A 284 -10.76 1.35 10.21
CA SER A 284 -10.51 2.38 11.24
C SER A 284 -9.13 2.21 11.86
N ASP A 285 -8.77 0.96 12.13
CA ASP A 285 -7.52 0.57 12.80
C ASP A 285 -6.36 0.56 11.82
N TYR A 286 -6.60 0.69 10.52
CA TYR A 286 -5.53 0.78 9.52
C TYR A 286 -4.85 2.17 9.55
N ASP A 287 -5.65 3.25 9.56
CA ASP A 287 -5.13 4.63 9.69
C ASP A 287 -4.51 4.86 11.08
N GLU A 288 -5.26 4.48 12.12
CA GLU A 288 -4.84 4.61 13.51
C GLU A 288 -3.67 3.69 13.85
N GLY A 289 -3.71 2.43 13.41
CA GLY A 289 -2.67 1.45 13.68
C GLY A 289 -1.33 1.85 13.10
N PHE A 290 -1.28 2.43 11.90
CA PHE A 290 -0.03 2.94 11.32
C PHE A 290 0.59 4.07 12.13
N THR A 291 -0.22 5.06 12.51
CA THR A 291 0.28 6.21 13.29
C THR A 291 0.66 5.79 14.71
N ASN A 292 -0.11 4.89 15.32
CA ASN A 292 0.24 4.27 16.61
C ASN A 292 1.50 3.39 16.51
N PHE A 293 1.73 2.73 15.38
CA PHE A 293 2.94 1.94 15.15
C PHE A 293 4.18 2.82 15.21
N LEU A 294 4.18 3.96 14.50
CA LEU A 294 5.30 4.91 14.53
C LEU A 294 5.48 5.52 15.92
N TYR A 295 4.38 5.89 16.57
CA TYR A 295 4.39 6.41 17.94
C TYR A 295 5.00 5.41 18.94
N THR A 296 4.61 4.14 18.84
CA THR A 296 5.10 3.05 19.71
C THR A 296 6.56 2.76 19.43
N PHE A 297 6.95 2.63 18.16
CA PHE A 297 8.34 2.37 17.78
C PHE A 297 9.28 3.48 18.24
N GLU A 298 8.93 4.75 18.03
CA GLU A 298 9.73 5.90 18.48
C GLU A 298 10.06 5.84 20.00
N ARG A 299 9.16 5.25 20.79
CA ARG A 299 9.25 5.16 22.26
C ARG A 299 9.69 3.80 22.77
N SER A 300 9.95 2.84 21.89
CA SER A 300 10.20 1.46 22.32
C SER A 300 11.66 1.28 22.77
N PRO A 301 11.91 1.02 24.07
CA PRO A 301 13.27 0.85 24.59
C PRO A 301 13.90 -0.48 24.17
N GLY A 302 13.09 -1.42 23.68
CA GLY A 302 13.52 -2.76 23.26
C GLY A 302 13.68 -2.92 21.75
N ALA A 303 13.45 -1.87 20.96
CA ALA A 303 13.62 -1.93 19.52
C ALA A 303 15.11 -2.15 19.17
N ARG A 304 15.38 -3.04 18.21
CA ARG A 304 16.73 -3.24 17.65
C ARG A 304 17.05 -2.20 16.59
N GLN A 305 16.03 -1.77 15.86
CA GLN A 305 16.14 -0.70 14.89
C GLN A 305 16.20 0.65 15.60
N ALA A 306 16.95 1.59 15.03
CA ALA A 306 17.09 2.90 15.62
C ALA A 306 15.76 3.66 15.59
N THR A 307 15.25 4.04 16.76
CA THR A 307 13.90 4.61 16.93
C THR A 307 13.70 5.95 16.20
N HIS A 308 14.77 6.68 15.90
CA HIS A 308 14.70 7.91 15.10
C HIS A 308 14.20 7.67 13.67
N GLN A 309 14.18 6.43 13.17
CA GLN A 309 13.56 6.10 11.88
C GLN A 309 12.04 6.38 11.87
N ALA A 310 11.39 6.39 13.05
CA ALA A 310 10.00 6.78 13.20
C ALA A 310 9.80 8.26 13.59
N ALA A 311 10.89 9.04 13.73
CA ALA A 311 10.79 10.47 13.95
C ALA A 311 10.37 11.21 12.66
N LEU A 312 10.26 12.54 12.72
CA LEU A 312 9.85 13.42 11.61
C LEU A 312 11.04 13.96 10.81
#